data_AF-A0A3B9X4N3-F1
#
_entry.id   AF-A0A3B9X4N3-F1
#
_cell.length_a   1.000
_cell.length_b   1.000
_cell.length_c   1.000
_cell.angle_alpha   90.00
_cell.angle_beta   90.00
_cell.angle_gamma   90.00
#
_symmetry.space_group_name_H-M   'P 1'
#
loop_
_entity.id
_entity.type
_entity.pdbx_description
1 polymer ?
#
loop_
_entity_poly.entity_id
_entity_poly.type
_entity_poly.pdbx_seq_one_letter_code
_entity_poly.pdbx_strand_id
1 'polypeptide(L)'
;MATYVNNLRLTELATGEGSGSWGTTTNSNLEFIGEALGFGTQNCFASNANSTTTVADGASDPARSFYFKVTSGATLSTTRVLTIAPNTLNRVMFIENATTGSQTITIKQGSGATVNIASGAVKAVYLDGAGSGAAVADALVDLDLTGTTTMAALNTSGAITSSGVITGTTVEATATTSAGDNAAIGYTSANGLMITGQGSTNDVTIQNDAAADVIEIPTGTVKAVIAGLVEIESGNISIKNGGTRSTVKFYCESNNAHYAQVQAPAHSAFSGNVTLTLPASTDTLAGIAA
;
A
#
# COMPACT_ATOMS: atom_id res chain seq x y z
N MET A 1 -4.95 54.52 9.40
CA MET A 1 -4.53 53.48 10.35
C MET A 1 -4.16 52.29 9.48
N ALA A 2 -2.96 51.74 9.63
CA ALA A 2 -2.55 50.56 8.86
C ALA A 2 -3.56 49.42 9.06
N THR A 3 -4.00 48.80 7.96
CA THR A 3 -4.83 47.59 7.97
C THR A 3 -4.04 46.37 7.54
N TYR A 4 -4.48 45.19 7.98
CA TYR A 4 -3.81 43.91 7.74
C TYR A 4 -4.82 42.87 7.25
N VAL A 5 -5.64 43.25 6.25
CA VAL A 5 -6.76 42.41 5.81
C VAL A 5 -6.39 41.41 4.74
N ASN A 6 -5.24 41.56 4.08
CA ASN A 6 -4.72 40.56 3.14
C ASN A 6 -4.27 39.27 3.84
N ASN A 7 -4.23 38.19 3.05
CA ASN A 7 -3.86 36.84 3.46
C ASN A 7 -2.41 36.69 3.96
N LEU A 8 -1.59 37.72 3.76
CA LEU A 8 -0.21 37.79 4.23
C LEU A 8 -0.03 38.81 5.35
N ARG A 9 -1.10 39.36 5.94
CA ARG A 9 -1.06 40.34 7.04
C ARG A 9 -0.05 41.48 6.81
N LEU A 10 0.11 41.88 5.54
CA LEU A 10 0.99 42.98 5.13
C LEU A 10 0.36 44.32 5.51
N THR A 11 1.21 45.33 5.70
CA THR A 11 0.74 46.67 5.99
C THR A 11 0.07 47.27 4.75
N GLU A 12 -1.22 47.53 4.81
CA GLU A 12 -1.93 48.29 3.79
C GLU A 12 -2.12 49.74 4.25
N LEU A 13 -1.63 50.66 3.43
CA LEU A 13 -1.75 52.10 3.67
C LEU A 13 -2.98 52.64 2.96
N ALA A 14 -3.81 53.41 3.67
CA ALA A 14 -4.91 54.14 3.05
C ALA A 14 -4.38 55.34 2.23
N THR A 15 -5.23 55.89 1.36
CA THR A 15 -4.90 57.09 0.60
C THR A 15 -4.51 58.24 1.54
N GLY A 16 -3.34 58.83 1.31
CA GLY A 16 -2.80 59.93 2.12
C GLY A 16 -1.99 59.48 3.34
N GLU A 17 -1.88 58.19 3.62
CA GLU A 17 -1.06 57.67 4.74
C GLU A 17 0.38 57.33 4.31
N GLY A 18 1.27 57.19 5.30
CA GLY A 18 2.65 56.77 5.08
C GLY A 18 3.56 57.82 4.46
N SER A 19 3.21 59.11 4.58
CA SER A 19 4.08 60.22 4.17
C SER A 19 5.44 60.11 4.86
N GLY A 20 6.51 60.05 4.07
CA GLY A 20 7.89 59.87 4.56
C GLY A 20 8.27 58.43 4.95
N SER A 21 7.35 57.48 4.98
CA SER A 21 7.61 56.07 5.34
C SER A 21 7.26 55.06 4.24
N TRP A 22 6.68 55.50 3.13
CA TRP A 22 6.22 54.64 2.02
C TRP A 22 7.30 53.68 1.50
N GLY A 23 8.54 54.18 1.36
CA GLY A 23 9.67 53.36 0.93
C GLY A 23 9.98 52.24 1.93
N THR A 24 10.01 52.56 3.22
CA THR A 24 10.24 51.56 4.28
C THR A 24 9.11 50.54 4.34
N THR A 25 7.85 50.98 4.35
CA THR A 25 6.69 50.08 4.41
C THR A 25 6.62 49.16 3.19
N THR A 26 6.86 49.70 1.99
CA THR A 26 6.91 48.91 0.76
C THR A 26 8.02 47.87 0.82
N ASN A 27 9.23 48.27 1.21
CA ASN A 27 10.35 47.34 1.30
C ASN A 27 10.08 46.24 2.32
N SER A 28 9.56 46.57 3.51
CA SER A 28 9.17 45.56 4.50
C SER A 28 8.11 44.60 3.98
N ASN A 29 7.07 45.09 3.29
CA ASN A 29 6.06 44.23 2.68
C ASN A 29 6.65 43.29 1.62
N LEU A 30 7.60 43.77 0.81
CA LEU A 30 8.29 42.95 -0.18
C LEU A 30 9.12 41.85 0.48
N GLU A 31 9.82 42.15 1.58
CA GLU A 31 10.53 41.14 2.38
C GLU A 31 9.55 40.09 2.94
N PHE A 32 8.41 40.50 3.50
CA PHE A 32 7.41 39.57 4.03
C PHE A 32 6.78 38.68 2.96
N ILE A 33 6.64 39.16 1.72
CA ILE A 33 6.23 38.31 0.58
C ILE A 33 7.32 37.27 0.28
N GLY A 34 8.60 37.67 0.31
CA GLY A 34 9.72 36.75 0.19
C GLY A 34 9.72 35.67 1.28
N GLU A 35 9.57 36.09 2.54
CA GLU A 35 9.41 35.18 3.69
C GLU A 35 8.23 34.22 3.49
N ALA A 36 7.11 34.74 2.97
CA ALA A 36 5.89 33.97 2.76
C ALA A 36 6.03 32.87 1.71
N LEU A 37 6.93 33.03 0.73
CA LEU A 37 7.24 32.01 -0.28
C LEU A 37 8.38 31.07 0.14
N GLY A 38 9.08 31.42 1.23
CA GLY A 38 10.26 30.72 1.70
C GLY A 38 9.98 29.58 2.70
N PHE A 39 11.03 29.25 3.42
CA PHE A 39 11.08 28.24 4.48
C PHE A 39 11.24 28.92 5.84
N GLY A 40 10.38 28.55 6.80
CA GLY A 40 10.40 29.07 8.16
C GLY A 40 10.52 27.92 9.17
N THR A 41 11.23 28.16 10.27
CA THR A 41 11.31 27.23 11.41
C THR A 41 10.94 27.95 12.70
N GLN A 42 10.10 27.34 13.53
CA GLN A 42 9.73 27.89 14.82
C GLN A 42 9.58 26.80 15.89
N ASN A 43 10.18 27.06 17.06
CA ASN A 43 9.86 26.33 18.27
C ASN A 43 8.46 26.76 18.75
N CYS A 44 7.45 25.98 18.39
CA CYS A 44 6.07 26.29 18.73
C CYS A 44 5.68 25.76 20.12
N PHE A 45 6.43 24.79 20.64
CA PHE A 45 6.14 24.11 21.90
C PHE A 45 7.33 24.23 22.85
N ALA A 46 7.41 25.36 23.54
CA ALA A 46 8.40 25.59 24.59
C ALA A 46 8.20 24.67 25.80
N SER A 47 6.99 24.15 25.98
CA SER A 47 6.64 23.15 26.99
C SER A 47 5.76 22.06 26.37
N ASN A 48 5.57 20.93 27.07
CA ASN A 48 4.65 19.86 26.65
C ASN A 48 3.18 20.28 26.89
N ALA A 49 2.71 21.28 26.14
CA ALA A 49 1.37 21.85 26.22
C ALA A 49 0.89 22.28 24.83
N ASN A 50 -0.40 22.55 24.68
CA ASN A 50 -0.92 23.17 23.46
C ASN A 50 -0.36 24.60 23.33
N SER A 51 -0.26 25.09 22.09
CA SER A 51 0.35 26.39 21.81
C SER A 51 -0.34 27.10 20.66
N THR A 52 -0.07 28.39 20.54
CA THR A 52 -0.52 29.24 19.45
C THR A 52 0.70 29.86 18.79
N THR A 53 0.80 29.74 17.47
CA THR A 53 1.67 30.59 16.65
C THR A 53 0.85 31.65 15.93
N THR A 54 1.46 32.79 15.63
CA THR A 54 0.79 33.93 15.03
C THR A 54 1.56 34.40 13.81
N VAL A 55 0.87 34.52 12.68
CA VAL A 55 1.35 35.31 11.56
C VAL A 55 1.12 36.77 11.90
N ALA A 56 2.21 37.49 12.14
CA ALA A 56 2.20 38.83 12.73
C ALA A 56 1.72 39.89 11.73
N ASP A 57 1.20 40.99 12.26
CA ASP A 57 0.74 42.12 11.48
C ASP A 57 1.93 43.03 11.13
N GLY A 58 2.29 43.09 9.84
CA GLY A 58 3.35 43.97 9.37
C GLY A 58 4.73 43.74 10.00
N ALA A 59 5.01 42.54 10.49
CA ALA A 59 6.27 42.17 11.13
C ALA A 59 6.76 40.80 10.66
N SER A 60 8.07 40.58 10.66
CA SER A 60 8.67 39.29 10.28
C SER A 60 8.24 38.19 11.26
N ASP A 61 7.87 37.01 10.73
CA ASP A 61 7.60 35.82 11.52
C ASP A 61 7.82 34.53 10.70
N PRO A 62 8.26 33.43 11.34
CA PRO A 62 8.47 32.18 10.62
C PRO A 62 7.18 31.46 10.19
N ALA A 63 6.05 31.74 10.86
CA ALA A 63 4.78 31.07 10.59
C ALA A 63 4.15 31.52 9.26
N ARG A 64 4.59 32.65 8.71
CA ARG A 64 4.20 33.17 7.40
C ARG A 64 4.73 32.33 6.24
N SER A 65 5.77 31.54 6.44
CA SER A 65 6.42 30.80 5.35
C SER A 65 5.52 29.75 4.70
N PHE A 66 5.66 29.58 3.39
CA PHE A 66 4.91 28.58 2.63
C PHE A 66 5.28 27.17 3.09
N TYR A 67 6.56 26.92 3.39
CA TYR A 67 6.99 25.75 4.13
C TYR A 67 7.31 26.14 5.56
N PHE A 68 6.58 25.57 6.51
CA PHE A 68 6.69 25.86 7.93
C PHE A 68 7.08 24.60 8.73
N LYS A 69 8.30 24.61 9.26
CA LYS A 69 8.83 23.56 10.12
C LYS A 69 8.53 23.85 11.57
N VAL A 70 7.68 23.04 12.17
CA VAL A 70 7.30 23.12 13.58
C VAL A 70 8.27 22.27 14.39
N THR A 71 8.99 22.90 15.32
CA THR A 71 9.84 22.22 16.30
C THR A 71 9.29 22.40 17.72
N SER A 72 9.83 21.63 18.65
CA SER A 72 9.54 21.76 20.07
C SER A 72 10.84 21.85 20.87
N GLY A 73 10.86 22.75 21.86
CA GLY A 73 11.93 22.81 22.86
C GLY A 73 11.76 21.76 23.96
N ALA A 74 10.53 21.26 24.16
CA ALA A 74 10.22 20.17 25.06
C ALA A 74 10.03 18.84 24.32
N THR A 75 10.21 17.72 25.03
CA THR A 75 9.77 16.40 24.57
C THR A 75 8.26 16.29 24.77
N LEU A 76 7.51 16.14 23.68
CA LEU A 76 6.07 15.94 23.74
C LEU A 76 5.78 14.49 24.17
N SER A 77 4.76 14.30 25.02
CA SER A 77 4.38 12.97 25.52
C SER A 77 2.97 12.55 25.11
N THR A 78 2.26 13.43 24.40
CA THR A 78 0.91 13.22 23.86
C THR A 78 0.74 14.14 22.65
N THR A 79 -0.31 13.92 21.87
CA THR A 79 -0.67 14.81 20.76
C THR A 79 -0.92 16.23 21.29
N ARG A 80 -0.32 17.23 20.64
CA ARG A 80 -0.48 18.65 20.99
C ARG A 80 -1.13 19.42 19.85
N VAL A 81 -1.95 20.39 20.24
CA VAL A 81 -2.59 21.31 19.30
C VAL A 81 -1.70 22.53 19.10
N LEU A 82 -1.38 22.82 17.84
CA LEU A 82 -0.82 24.10 17.40
C LEU A 82 -1.93 24.90 16.72
N THR A 83 -2.34 26.00 17.35
CA THR A 83 -3.29 26.94 16.75
C THR A 83 -2.52 27.96 15.91
N ILE A 84 -2.93 28.16 14.65
CA ILE A 84 -2.37 29.21 13.79
C ILE A 84 -3.33 30.41 13.82
N ALA A 85 -2.83 31.52 14.34
CA ALA A 85 -3.55 32.79 14.41
C ALA A 85 -3.05 33.77 13.32
N PRO A 86 -3.89 34.72 12.89
CA PRO A 86 -5.29 34.90 13.28
C PRO A 86 -6.23 33.90 12.59
N ASN A 87 -7.46 33.76 13.08
CA ASN A 87 -8.45 32.89 12.44
C ASN A 87 -8.99 33.44 11.11
N THR A 88 -8.57 34.64 10.71
CA THR A 88 -8.87 35.22 9.39
C THR A 88 -7.77 34.94 8.37
N LEU A 89 -6.73 34.19 8.74
CA LEU A 89 -5.63 33.85 7.84
C LEU A 89 -6.10 32.80 6.82
N ASN A 90 -6.22 33.18 5.56
CA ASN A 90 -6.61 32.27 4.47
C ASN A 90 -5.40 31.99 3.57
N ARG A 91 -4.87 30.76 3.58
CA ARG A 91 -3.69 30.40 2.77
C ARG A 91 -3.41 28.90 2.74
N VAL A 92 -2.60 28.50 1.76
CA VAL A 92 -1.96 27.17 1.69
C VAL A 92 -0.60 27.18 2.39
N MET A 93 -0.26 26.08 3.05
CA MET A 93 1.02 25.85 3.71
C MET A 93 1.44 24.39 3.61
N PHE A 94 2.74 24.13 3.50
CA PHE A 94 3.35 22.86 3.88
C PHE A 94 3.78 22.95 5.33
N ILE A 95 3.32 22.04 6.18
CA ILE A 95 3.69 22.01 7.59
C ILE A 95 4.42 20.70 7.89
N GLU A 96 5.65 20.83 8.36
CA GLU A 96 6.48 19.71 8.82
C GLU A 96 6.38 19.60 10.34
N ASN A 97 6.05 18.41 10.84
CA ASN A 97 6.17 18.10 12.26
C ASN A 97 7.57 17.58 12.57
N ALA A 98 8.47 18.47 12.97
CA ALA A 98 9.82 18.17 13.42
C ALA A 98 9.95 18.30 14.96
N THR A 99 8.88 18.01 15.69
CA THR A 99 8.88 18.04 17.17
C THR A 99 9.58 16.82 17.76
N THR A 100 10.05 16.95 19.00
CA THR A 100 10.68 15.85 19.76
C THR A 100 9.64 15.09 20.57
N GLY A 101 9.80 13.77 20.69
CA GLY A 101 8.93 12.90 21.49
C GLY A 101 8.03 11.98 20.66
N SER A 102 8.19 11.95 19.33
CA SER A 102 7.48 11.06 18.42
C SER A 102 5.95 11.20 18.46
N GLN A 103 5.46 12.40 18.76
CA GLN A 103 4.04 12.68 18.86
C GLN A 103 3.49 13.32 17.59
N THR A 104 2.20 13.06 17.34
CA THR A 104 1.41 13.81 16.36
C THR A 104 1.19 15.24 16.84
N ILE A 105 1.16 16.21 15.92
CA ILE A 105 0.64 17.55 16.19
C ILE A 105 -0.68 17.74 15.43
N THR A 106 -1.64 18.39 16.08
CA THR A 106 -2.91 18.78 15.47
C THR A 106 -2.83 20.26 15.10
N ILE A 107 -2.92 20.56 13.81
CA ILE A 107 -2.99 21.93 13.30
C ILE A 107 -4.44 22.39 13.35
N LYS A 108 -4.65 23.54 14.00
CA LYS A 108 -5.96 24.13 14.22
C LYS A 108 -5.99 25.59 13.81
N GLN A 109 -7.13 26.01 13.29
CA GLN A 109 -7.56 27.39 13.18
C GLN A 109 -8.98 27.44 13.74
N GLY A 110 -9.38 28.54 14.40
CA GLY A 110 -10.76 28.73 14.86
C GLY A 110 -11.37 27.53 15.61
N SER A 111 -12.67 27.33 15.44
CA SER A 111 -13.43 26.23 16.03
C SER A 111 -13.72 25.08 15.05
N GLY A 112 -13.39 25.24 13.77
CA GLY A 112 -13.66 24.26 12.72
C GLY A 112 -12.73 23.04 12.72
N ALA A 113 -12.68 22.37 11.56
CA ALA A 113 -11.90 21.15 11.36
C ALA A 113 -10.39 21.35 11.58
N THR A 114 -9.69 20.25 11.85
CA THR A 114 -8.26 20.24 12.17
C THR A 114 -7.55 19.14 11.40
N VAL A 115 -6.24 19.30 11.18
CA VAL A 115 -5.40 18.30 10.50
C VAL A 115 -4.36 17.74 11.46
N ASN A 116 -4.23 16.42 11.49
CA ASN A 116 -3.18 15.74 12.25
C ASN A 116 -1.95 15.49 11.37
N ILE A 117 -0.77 15.84 11.88
CA ILE A 117 0.53 15.61 11.23
C ILE A 117 1.37 14.73 12.16
N ALA A 118 1.62 13.48 11.73
CA ALA A 118 2.46 12.54 12.47
C ALA A 118 3.90 13.06 12.60
N SER A 119 4.64 12.58 13.60
CA SER A 119 6.05 12.95 13.79
C SER A 119 6.88 12.64 12.54
N GLY A 120 7.68 13.60 12.09
CA GLY A 120 8.51 13.49 10.88
C GLY A 120 7.73 13.60 9.56
N ALA A 121 6.41 13.71 9.59
CA ALA A 121 5.59 13.88 8.39
C ALA A 121 5.46 15.35 7.99
N VAL A 122 5.20 15.56 6.71
CA VAL A 122 4.81 16.85 6.12
C VAL A 122 3.40 16.70 5.57
N LYS A 123 2.53 17.70 5.79
CA LYS A 123 1.25 17.81 5.09
C LYS A 123 1.13 19.15 4.39
N ALA A 124 0.60 19.13 3.18
CA ALA A 124 0.05 20.33 2.56
C ALA A 124 -1.35 20.56 3.15
N VAL A 125 -1.57 21.74 3.70
CA VAL A 125 -2.84 22.13 4.30
C VAL A 125 -3.28 23.48 3.75
N TYR A 126 -4.57 23.78 3.86
CA TYR A 126 -5.05 25.14 3.75
C TYR A 126 -5.81 25.56 5.01
N LEU A 127 -5.65 26.84 5.33
CA LEU A 127 -6.39 27.59 6.33
C LEU A 127 -7.49 28.35 5.60
N ASP A 128 -8.75 28.20 5.99
CA ASP A 128 -9.88 28.83 5.28
C ASP A 128 -10.13 30.28 5.70
N GLY A 129 -9.58 30.71 6.84
CA GLY A 129 -9.72 32.07 7.35
C GLY A 129 -11.16 32.49 7.71
N ALA A 130 -12.07 31.55 7.99
CA ALA A 130 -13.50 31.87 8.23
C ALA A 130 -13.81 32.53 9.60
N GLY A 131 -12.82 33.13 10.27
CA GLY A 131 -12.99 33.79 11.56
C GLY A 131 -13.24 32.78 12.68
N SER A 132 -14.26 32.97 13.51
CA SER A 132 -14.49 32.06 14.66
C SER A 132 -14.70 30.59 14.23
N GLY A 133 -15.31 30.36 13.06
CA GLY A 133 -15.57 29.04 12.49
C GLY A 133 -14.45 28.48 11.63
N ALA A 134 -13.29 29.16 11.54
CA ALA A 134 -12.22 28.79 10.64
C ALA A 134 -11.76 27.34 10.85
N ALA A 135 -11.30 26.71 9.77
CA ALA A 135 -10.90 25.32 9.71
C ALA A 135 -9.55 25.15 9.02
N VAL A 136 -8.92 24.02 9.32
CA VAL A 136 -7.74 23.52 8.61
C VAL A 136 -8.14 22.26 7.86
N ALA A 137 -7.77 22.18 6.59
CA ALA A 137 -8.03 21.02 5.75
C ALA A 137 -6.73 20.50 5.14
N ASP A 138 -6.66 19.18 4.97
CA ASP A 138 -5.59 18.52 4.24
C ASP A 138 -5.85 18.73 2.74
N ALA A 139 -4.93 19.38 2.06
CA ALA A 139 -5.13 19.78 0.68
C ALA A 139 -5.04 18.60 -0.31
N LEU A 140 -4.50 17.45 0.10
CA LEU A 140 -4.15 16.35 -0.81
C LEU A 140 -4.92 15.05 -0.55
N VAL A 141 -5.92 15.05 0.34
CA VAL A 141 -6.75 13.86 0.60
C VAL A 141 -7.48 13.39 -0.66
N ASP A 142 -7.95 14.32 -1.49
CA ASP A 142 -8.72 14.03 -2.72
C ASP A 142 -7.93 14.39 -3.99
N LEU A 143 -6.59 14.34 -3.94
CA LEU A 143 -5.77 14.68 -5.10
C LEU A 143 -6.01 13.70 -6.25
N ASP A 144 -6.58 14.20 -7.35
CA ASP A 144 -6.69 13.45 -8.60
C ASP A 144 -5.42 13.62 -9.44
N LEU A 145 -4.72 12.50 -9.67
CA LEU A 145 -3.51 12.41 -10.47
C LEU A 145 -3.80 11.80 -11.85
N THR A 146 -4.69 12.43 -12.62
CA THR A 146 -5.00 11.98 -13.98
C THR A 146 -3.75 11.91 -14.85
N GLY A 147 -3.56 10.79 -15.56
CA GLY A 147 -2.43 10.58 -16.47
C GLY A 147 -1.35 9.67 -15.87
N THR A 148 -0.08 10.00 -16.12
CA THR A 148 1.07 9.20 -15.67
C THR A 148 1.72 9.84 -14.45
N THR A 149 1.85 9.09 -13.36
CA THR A 149 2.64 9.49 -12.18
C THR A 149 3.94 8.69 -12.14
N THR A 150 5.08 9.38 -12.09
CA THR A 150 6.41 8.77 -11.93
C THR A 150 6.88 8.94 -10.50
N MET A 151 7.27 7.84 -9.86
CA MET A 151 7.73 7.82 -8.47
C MET A 151 8.90 6.84 -8.32
N ALA A 152 9.90 7.20 -7.53
CA ALA A 152 11.06 6.35 -7.30
C ALA A 152 10.73 5.13 -6.43
N ALA A 153 9.87 5.31 -5.44
CA ALA A 153 9.35 4.25 -4.58
C ALA A 153 7.94 4.62 -4.09
N LEU A 154 7.09 3.60 -3.94
CA LEU A 154 5.76 3.73 -3.36
C LEU A 154 5.64 2.78 -2.17
N ASN A 155 5.25 3.31 -1.02
CA ASN A 155 4.85 2.51 0.14
C ASN A 155 3.41 2.87 0.48
N THR A 156 2.49 1.92 0.31
CA THR A 156 1.07 2.08 0.64
C THR A 156 0.74 1.23 1.86
N SER A 157 0.04 1.81 2.84
CA SER A 157 -0.47 1.08 4.01
C SER A 157 -1.78 0.33 3.74
N GLY A 158 -2.45 0.64 2.62
CA GLY A 158 -3.73 0.06 2.23
C GLY A 158 -3.65 -0.76 0.94
N ALA A 159 -4.81 -1.19 0.46
CA ALA A 159 -4.94 -1.90 -0.81
C ALA A 159 -4.58 -1.01 -2.00
N ILE A 160 -3.91 -1.61 -2.99
CA ILE A 160 -3.72 -1.02 -4.31
C ILE A 160 -4.74 -1.67 -5.24
N THR A 161 -5.59 -0.86 -5.87
CA THR A 161 -6.52 -1.32 -6.91
C THR A 161 -6.07 -0.77 -8.25
N SER A 162 -5.77 -1.66 -9.19
CA SER A 162 -5.46 -1.32 -10.58
C SER A 162 -6.55 -1.82 -11.52
N SER A 163 -7.14 -0.93 -12.31
CA SER A 163 -8.05 -1.30 -13.40
C SER A 163 -7.31 -1.74 -14.68
N GLY A 164 -6.02 -1.43 -14.77
CA GLY A 164 -5.15 -1.83 -15.88
C GLY A 164 -4.15 -2.93 -15.51
N VAL A 165 -3.16 -3.11 -16.38
CA VAL A 165 -2.09 -4.10 -16.22
C VAL A 165 -1.07 -3.63 -15.17
N ILE A 166 -0.63 -4.56 -14.31
CA ILE A 166 0.51 -4.36 -13.42
C ILE A 166 1.75 -4.92 -14.12
N THR A 167 2.73 -4.06 -14.41
CA THR A 167 4.02 -4.45 -14.98
C THR A 167 5.15 -4.11 -14.02
N GLY A 168 6.02 -5.07 -13.74
CA GLY A 168 7.25 -4.85 -12.97
C GLY A 168 8.30 -5.89 -13.36
N THR A 169 9.54 -5.66 -12.97
CA THR A 169 10.59 -6.70 -13.08
C THR A 169 10.23 -7.91 -12.22
N THR A 170 9.62 -7.65 -11.06
CA THR A 170 9.14 -8.64 -10.11
C THR A 170 7.81 -8.17 -9.52
N VAL A 171 6.92 -9.13 -9.23
CA VAL A 171 5.72 -8.92 -8.41
C VAL A 171 5.86 -9.89 -7.23
N GLU A 172 6.11 -9.35 -6.05
CA GLU A 172 6.46 -10.14 -4.87
C GLU A 172 5.32 -10.13 -3.86
N ALA A 173 4.80 -11.32 -3.55
CA ALA A 173 3.91 -11.51 -2.42
C ALA A 173 4.74 -11.61 -1.14
N THR A 174 4.32 -10.91 -0.08
CA THR A 174 5.06 -10.85 1.20
C THR A 174 4.32 -11.52 2.36
N ALA A 175 3.13 -12.04 2.11
CA ALA A 175 2.27 -12.69 3.10
C ALA A 175 1.60 -13.95 2.52
N THR A 176 1.05 -14.79 3.40
CA THR A 176 0.31 -15.98 3.00
C THR A 176 -1.04 -15.65 2.37
N THR A 177 -1.63 -16.61 1.65
CA THR A 177 -3.07 -16.63 1.43
C THR A 177 -3.78 -17.42 2.53
N SER A 178 -5.10 -17.23 2.66
CA SER A 178 -5.97 -17.86 3.64
C SER A 178 -7.27 -18.37 2.99
N ALA A 179 -7.89 -19.37 3.61
CA ALA A 179 -9.21 -19.81 3.19
C ALA A 179 -10.23 -18.68 3.34
N GLY A 180 -11.00 -18.40 2.29
CA GLY A 180 -11.95 -17.30 2.24
C GLY A 180 -11.37 -15.98 1.75
N ASP A 181 -10.06 -15.89 1.50
CA ASP A 181 -9.51 -14.82 0.69
C ASP A 181 -10.14 -14.87 -0.71
N ASN A 182 -10.17 -13.72 -1.39
CA ASN A 182 -10.34 -13.71 -2.84
C ASN A 182 -9.21 -14.54 -3.51
N ALA A 183 -9.28 -14.72 -4.83
CA ALA A 183 -8.14 -15.27 -5.56
C ALA A 183 -6.87 -14.44 -5.26
N ALA A 184 -5.84 -15.11 -4.75
CA ALA A 184 -4.68 -14.47 -4.15
C ALA A 184 -3.39 -15.23 -4.47
N ILE A 185 -2.30 -14.46 -4.50
CA ILE A 185 -0.93 -14.97 -4.58
C ILE A 185 -0.25 -14.63 -3.25
N GLY A 186 0.38 -15.63 -2.62
CA GLY A 186 1.02 -15.50 -1.32
C GLY A 186 2.41 -16.15 -1.28
N TYR A 187 3.11 -15.92 -0.18
CA TYR A 187 4.42 -16.48 0.10
C TYR A 187 4.66 -16.72 1.59
N THR A 188 5.31 -17.84 1.92
CA THR A 188 6.04 -18.04 3.17
C THR A 188 7.34 -18.79 2.90
N SER A 189 8.32 -18.70 3.80
CA SER A 189 9.55 -19.48 3.68
C SER A 189 9.32 -21.00 3.77
N ALA A 190 8.24 -21.44 4.42
CA ALA A 190 7.89 -22.84 4.57
C ALA A 190 7.15 -23.42 3.36
N ASN A 191 6.29 -22.61 2.71
CA ASN A 191 5.42 -23.06 1.63
C ASN A 191 5.89 -22.59 0.24
N GLY A 192 6.79 -21.60 0.16
CA GLY A 192 7.16 -20.97 -1.10
C GLY A 192 6.01 -20.14 -1.68
N LEU A 193 5.86 -20.16 -3.00
CA LEU A 193 4.74 -19.53 -3.71
C LEU A 193 3.44 -20.27 -3.39
N MET A 194 2.41 -19.53 -3.00
CA MET A 194 1.07 -20.04 -2.82
C MET A 194 0.12 -19.32 -3.78
N ILE A 195 -0.77 -20.09 -4.40
CA ILE A 195 -1.86 -19.56 -5.22
C ILE A 195 -3.12 -20.23 -4.69
N THR A 196 -4.09 -19.42 -4.30
CA THR A 196 -5.41 -19.90 -3.89
C THR A 196 -6.48 -19.13 -4.62
N GLY A 197 -7.59 -19.78 -4.87
CA GLY A 197 -8.81 -19.13 -5.30
C GLY A 197 -10.02 -19.88 -4.76
N GLN A 198 -11.18 -19.29 -4.96
CA GLN A 198 -12.46 -19.76 -4.41
C GLN A 198 -13.51 -19.83 -5.53
N GLY A 199 -13.10 -20.25 -6.73
CA GLY A 199 -14.02 -20.41 -7.84
C GLY A 199 -15.08 -21.48 -7.52
N SER A 200 -16.23 -21.42 -8.20
CA SER A 200 -17.32 -22.37 -7.95
C SER A 200 -17.06 -23.78 -8.51
N THR A 201 -16.20 -23.86 -9.53
CA THR A 201 -15.86 -25.11 -10.24
C THR A 201 -14.41 -25.53 -9.95
N ASN A 202 -13.49 -24.57 -10.06
CA ASN A 202 -12.07 -24.75 -9.80
C ASN A 202 -11.60 -23.65 -8.85
N ASP A 203 -10.82 -24.02 -7.83
CA ASP A 203 -10.13 -23.07 -6.96
C ASP A 203 -9.00 -22.37 -7.71
N VAL A 204 -8.26 -23.10 -8.56
CA VAL A 204 -7.18 -22.56 -9.40
C VAL A 204 -7.28 -23.13 -10.81
N THR A 205 -7.07 -22.28 -11.81
CA THR A 205 -7.07 -22.66 -13.23
C THR A 205 -5.89 -21.99 -13.94
N ILE A 206 -5.01 -22.78 -14.53
CA ILE A 206 -3.88 -22.34 -15.35
C ILE A 206 -4.22 -22.66 -16.79
N GLN A 207 -4.28 -21.64 -17.64
CA GLN A 207 -4.67 -21.76 -19.04
C GLN A 207 -3.49 -21.54 -19.97
N ASN A 208 -3.61 -22.06 -21.19
CA ASN A 208 -2.79 -21.58 -22.29
C ASN A 208 -3.32 -20.23 -22.81
N ASP A 209 -2.58 -19.60 -23.72
CA ASP A 209 -2.97 -18.30 -24.30
C ASP A 209 -4.24 -18.36 -25.15
N ALA A 210 -4.66 -19.55 -25.56
CA ALA A 210 -5.94 -19.78 -26.24
C ALA A 210 -7.11 -19.98 -25.26
N ALA A 211 -6.91 -19.70 -23.96
CA ALA A 211 -7.90 -19.85 -22.89
C ALA A 211 -8.44 -21.29 -22.76
N ALA A 212 -7.58 -22.29 -22.98
CA ALA A 212 -7.87 -23.68 -22.63
C ALA A 212 -7.19 -24.04 -21.33
N ASP A 213 -7.91 -24.72 -20.43
CA ASP A 213 -7.40 -25.18 -19.15
C ASP A 213 -6.31 -26.23 -19.34
N VAL A 214 -5.16 -26.00 -18.70
CA VAL A 214 -3.98 -26.88 -18.73
C VAL A 214 -3.82 -27.59 -17.40
N ILE A 215 -3.94 -26.85 -16.29
CA ILE A 215 -3.91 -27.40 -14.93
C ILE A 215 -5.04 -26.77 -14.12
N GLU A 216 -5.79 -27.61 -13.41
CA GLU A 216 -6.89 -27.17 -12.55
C GLU A 216 -6.76 -27.80 -11.17
N ILE A 217 -7.20 -27.06 -10.16
CA ILE A 217 -7.49 -27.58 -8.82
C ILE A 217 -8.99 -27.49 -8.63
N PRO A 218 -9.76 -28.58 -8.75
CA PRO A 218 -11.21 -28.55 -8.57
C PRO A 218 -11.58 -28.10 -7.16
N THR A 219 -12.65 -27.30 -7.07
CA THR A 219 -13.09 -26.67 -5.82
C THR A 219 -13.29 -27.69 -4.69
N GLY A 220 -12.72 -27.39 -3.53
CA GLY A 220 -12.87 -28.23 -2.33
C GLY A 220 -12.10 -29.56 -2.39
N THR A 221 -11.13 -29.67 -3.30
CA THR A 221 -10.26 -30.84 -3.42
C THR A 221 -8.80 -30.50 -3.17
N VAL A 222 -7.99 -31.53 -2.96
CA VAL A 222 -6.52 -31.43 -2.93
C VAL A 222 -5.89 -32.09 -4.17
N LYS A 223 -6.65 -32.13 -5.27
CA LYS A 223 -6.27 -32.80 -6.52
C LYS A 223 -5.89 -31.76 -7.55
N ALA A 224 -4.91 -32.09 -8.39
CA ALA A 224 -4.66 -31.38 -9.63
C ALA A 224 -5.14 -32.24 -10.81
N VAL A 225 -5.88 -31.63 -11.74
CA VAL A 225 -6.22 -32.21 -13.04
C VAL A 225 -5.30 -31.56 -14.06
N ILE A 226 -4.64 -32.37 -14.89
CA ILE A 226 -3.76 -31.90 -15.97
C ILE A 226 -4.39 -32.35 -17.29
N ALA A 227 -4.60 -31.42 -18.21
CA ALA A 227 -5.17 -31.70 -19.52
C ALA A 227 -4.11 -32.25 -20.49
N GLY A 228 -4.53 -33.15 -21.38
CA GLY A 228 -3.69 -33.65 -22.48
C GLY A 228 -2.62 -34.66 -22.06
N LEU A 229 -1.51 -34.66 -22.81
CA LEU A 229 -0.37 -35.55 -22.60
C LEU A 229 0.46 -35.11 -21.39
N VAL A 230 0.87 -36.07 -20.56
CA VAL A 230 1.90 -35.88 -19.54
C VAL A 230 3.18 -36.58 -20.02
N GLU A 231 4.16 -35.82 -20.49
CA GLU A 231 5.48 -36.33 -20.89
C GLU A 231 6.42 -36.39 -19.68
N ILE A 232 7.20 -37.47 -19.56
CA ILE A 232 8.11 -37.70 -18.44
C ILE A 232 9.49 -38.04 -18.98
N GLU A 233 10.42 -37.09 -18.84
CA GLU A 233 11.82 -37.24 -19.23
C GLU A 233 12.66 -37.72 -18.03
N SER A 234 13.61 -38.63 -18.24
CA SER A 234 14.49 -39.24 -17.20
C SER A 234 13.96 -40.47 -16.44
N GLY A 235 12.96 -41.19 -16.98
CA GLY A 235 12.85 -42.65 -16.81
C GLY A 235 12.28 -43.22 -15.51
N ASN A 236 11.74 -42.40 -14.58
CA ASN A 236 11.02 -42.92 -13.41
C ASN A 236 9.68 -42.21 -13.19
N ILE A 237 8.63 -43.00 -12.95
CA ILE A 237 7.30 -42.53 -12.57
C ILE A 237 6.98 -43.14 -11.21
N SER A 238 6.96 -42.32 -10.15
CA SER A 238 6.65 -42.79 -8.80
C SER A 238 5.21 -42.44 -8.41
N ILE A 239 4.34 -43.45 -8.28
CA ILE A 239 2.96 -43.27 -7.83
C ILE A 239 2.87 -43.64 -6.35
N LYS A 240 2.98 -42.65 -5.47
CA LYS A 240 2.92 -42.83 -4.01
C LYS A 240 1.49 -42.66 -3.50
N ASN A 241 1.10 -43.44 -2.51
CA ASN A 241 -0.20 -43.33 -1.85
C ASN A 241 -0.02 -43.31 -0.32
N GLY A 242 -1.06 -42.90 0.41
CA GLY A 242 -1.05 -42.81 1.88
C GLY A 242 -1.35 -44.11 2.64
N GLY A 243 -1.17 -45.30 2.03
CA GLY A 243 -1.39 -46.61 2.69
C GLY A 243 -2.33 -47.58 1.95
N THR A 244 -2.73 -47.28 0.71
CA THR A 244 -3.54 -48.16 -0.15
C THR A 244 -2.67 -48.78 -1.26
N ARG A 245 -3.25 -49.36 -2.31
CA ARG A 245 -2.52 -49.85 -3.49
C ARG A 245 -2.49 -48.76 -4.55
N SER A 246 -1.32 -48.47 -5.10
CA SER A 246 -1.19 -47.60 -6.28
C SER A 246 -1.61 -48.36 -7.54
N THR A 247 -2.26 -47.68 -8.47
CA THR A 247 -2.71 -48.24 -9.75
C THR A 247 -2.44 -47.30 -10.91
N VAL A 248 -2.15 -47.85 -12.08
CA VAL A 248 -2.30 -47.17 -13.37
C VAL A 248 -3.49 -47.81 -14.06
N LYS A 249 -4.54 -47.02 -14.36
CA LYS A 249 -5.75 -47.50 -15.03
C LYS A 249 -5.78 -46.99 -16.47
N PHE A 250 -6.06 -47.90 -17.38
CA PHE A 250 -6.20 -47.67 -18.82
C PHE A 250 -7.67 -47.81 -19.18
N TYR A 251 -8.40 -46.69 -19.18
CA TYR A 251 -9.81 -46.66 -19.53
C TYR A 251 -10.00 -46.79 -21.05
N CYS A 252 -11.04 -47.48 -21.48
CA CYS A 252 -11.22 -47.81 -22.91
C CYS A 252 -12.65 -47.59 -23.45
N GLU A 253 -13.51 -46.91 -22.71
CA GLU A 253 -14.87 -46.57 -23.17
C GLU A 253 -15.32 -45.17 -22.72
N SER A 254 -16.44 -44.70 -23.28
CA SER A 254 -17.06 -43.42 -22.94
C SER A 254 -17.36 -43.32 -21.44
N ASN A 255 -17.18 -42.14 -20.84
CA ASN A 255 -17.36 -41.87 -19.40
C ASN A 255 -16.43 -42.66 -18.46
N ASN A 256 -15.36 -43.29 -18.98
CA ASN A 256 -14.36 -44.00 -18.18
C ASN A 256 -14.95 -45.13 -17.29
N ALA A 257 -16.00 -45.82 -17.76
CA ALA A 257 -16.66 -46.87 -16.97
C ALA A 257 -15.93 -48.24 -16.99
N HIS A 258 -15.08 -48.52 -17.98
CA HIS A 258 -14.32 -49.76 -18.14
C HIS A 258 -12.81 -49.50 -18.26
N TYR A 259 -11.99 -50.34 -17.62
CA TYR A 259 -10.52 -50.21 -17.62
C TYR A 259 -9.77 -51.54 -17.49
N ALA A 260 -8.55 -51.59 -18.04
CA ALA A 260 -7.49 -52.50 -17.61
C ALA A 260 -6.55 -51.76 -16.63
N GLN A 261 -5.85 -52.44 -15.71
CA GLN A 261 -4.96 -51.75 -14.78
C GLN A 261 -3.69 -52.52 -14.44
N VAL A 262 -2.62 -51.79 -14.17
CA VAL A 262 -1.45 -52.27 -13.42
C VAL A 262 -1.63 -51.86 -11.96
N GLN A 263 -1.47 -52.78 -11.02
CA GLN A 263 -1.72 -52.55 -9.60
C GLN A 263 -0.59 -53.11 -8.73
N ALA A 264 -0.07 -52.29 -7.82
CA ALA A 264 0.89 -52.73 -6.80
C ALA A 264 0.27 -53.80 -5.87
N PRO A 265 1.02 -54.76 -5.32
CA PRO A 265 0.51 -55.67 -4.29
C PRO A 265 0.02 -54.91 -3.04
N ALA A 266 -0.81 -55.55 -2.21
CA ALA A 266 -1.19 -54.99 -0.92
C ALA A 266 0.04 -54.84 -0.03
N HIS A 267 0.15 -53.75 0.75
CA HIS A 267 1.34 -53.46 1.55
C HIS A 267 1.72 -54.60 2.52
N SER A 268 0.71 -55.30 3.07
CA SER A 268 0.91 -56.44 3.96
C SER A 268 1.40 -57.72 3.28
N ALA A 269 1.44 -57.77 1.94
CA ALA A 269 1.73 -58.98 1.18
C ALA A 269 3.21 -59.08 0.75
N PHE A 270 4.05 -58.09 1.06
CA PHE A 270 5.47 -58.08 0.70
C PHE A 270 6.31 -57.30 1.72
N SER A 271 7.62 -57.52 1.69
CA SER A 271 8.60 -56.75 2.47
C SER A 271 9.67 -56.17 1.54
N GLY A 272 10.12 -54.94 1.81
CA GLY A 272 11.11 -54.26 0.96
C GLY A 272 10.50 -53.73 -0.35
N ASN A 273 11.33 -53.60 -1.39
CA ASN A 273 10.92 -53.11 -2.71
C ASN A 273 10.79 -54.28 -3.69
N VAL A 274 9.70 -54.30 -4.46
CA VAL A 274 9.46 -55.30 -5.51
C VAL A 274 9.64 -54.64 -6.87
N THR A 275 10.51 -55.21 -7.71
CA THR A 275 10.81 -54.69 -9.05
C THR A 275 10.49 -55.74 -10.11
N LEU A 276 9.67 -55.38 -11.08
CA LEU A 276 9.55 -56.10 -12.34
C LEU A 276 10.58 -55.52 -13.32
N THR A 277 11.60 -56.30 -13.67
CA THR A 277 12.57 -55.92 -14.70
C THR A 277 12.06 -56.39 -16.06
N LEU A 278 11.92 -55.48 -17.00
CA LEU A 278 11.51 -55.80 -18.37
C LEU A 278 12.65 -56.49 -19.15
N PRO A 279 12.34 -57.37 -20.10
CA PRO A 279 13.34 -57.95 -21.00
C PRO A 279 14.02 -56.86 -21.86
N ALA A 280 15.25 -57.12 -22.29
CA ALA A 280 16.04 -56.19 -23.10
C ALA A 280 15.54 -56.04 -24.55
N SER A 281 14.55 -56.83 -24.96
CA SER A 281 13.90 -56.81 -26.26
C SER A 281 12.38 -56.83 -26.10
N THR A 282 11.65 -56.44 -27.14
CA THR A 282 10.17 -56.50 -27.15
C THR A 282 9.66 -57.90 -26.80
N ASP A 283 8.72 -57.97 -25.85
CA ASP A 283 8.07 -59.21 -25.40
C ASP A 283 6.67 -58.91 -24.85
N THR A 284 5.88 -59.95 -24.54
CA THR A 284 4.58 -59.84 -23.87
C THR A 284 4.75 -59.92 -22.36
N LEU A 285 4.26 -58.91 -21.63
CA LEU A 285 4.19 -58.98 -20.17
C LEU A 285 3.01 -59.86 -19.74
N ALA A 286 3.29 -61.10 -19.33
CA ALA A 286 2.29 -62.02 -18.79
C ALA A 286 2.29 -62.01 -17.25
N GLY A 287 1.14 -61.73 -16.65
CA GLY A 287 0.94 -61.96 -15.21
C GLY A 287 0.72 -63.44 -14.95
N ILE A 288 1.51 -64.05 -14.06
CA ILE A 288 1.20 -65.39 -13.57
C ILE A 288 0.04 -65.23 -12.58
N ALA A 289 -1.15 -65.68 -12.96
CA ALA A 289 -2.26 -65.81 -12.02
C ALA A 289 -1.85 -66.83 -10.96
N ALA A 290 -1.67 -66.37 -9.71
CA ALA A 290 -1.57 -67.25 -8.55
C ALA A 290 -2.98 -67.68 -8.12
#